data_AF-A0A9Q2XII6-F1
#
_entry.id   AF-A0A9Q2XII6-F1
#
_cell.length_a   1.000
_cell.length_b   1.000
_cell.length_c   1.000
_cell.angle_alpha   90.00
_cell.angle_beta   90.00
_cell.angle_gamma   90.00
#
_symmetry.space_group_name_H-M   'P 1'
#
loop_
_entity.id
_entity.type
_entity.pdbx_description
1 polymer ?
#
loop_
_entity_poly.entity_id
_entity_poly.type
_entity_poly.pdbx_seq_one_letter_code
_entity_poly.pdbx_strand_id
1 'polypeptide(L)'
;MLIKLLSTPDKKHLIDLAKLLALSDKPLLWDGKTSAELTSDTDLKELTIEEGEHERELIADLEQAAGISSSVSPALRMFLATGDIGTRLVEVTKTFPITQVERPESRAQAAKTVLKELLKDKKAEQPSVPKVMLFELLLVALRDGNISSIEWALLKEFQQHHKLEDFIFDDLLERAEVLNKEVNKTLSIVLE
;
A
#
# COMPACT_ATOMS: atom_id res chain seq x y z
N MET A 1 14.08 8.70 -4.60
CA MET A 1 12.86 8.12 -5.18
C MET A 1 12.85 8.36 -6.68
N LEU A 2 12.79 7.27 -7.44
CA LEU A 2 12.60 7.22 -8.89
C LEU A 2 11.23 7.74 -9.33
N ILE A 3 10.29 7.97 -8.41
CA ILE A 3 8.99 8.62 -8.64
C ILE A 3 9.08 9.91 -9.49
N LYS A 4 10.22 10.62 -9.44
CA LYS A 4 10.46 11.83 -10.25
C LYS A 4 10.53 11.55 -11.76
N LEU A 5 10.80 10.31 -12.16
CA LEU A 5 10.84 9.85 -13.56
C LEU A 5 9.44 9.60 -14.14
N LEU A 6 8.41 9.54 -13.29
CA LEU A 6 7.04 9.30 -13.70
C LEU A 6 6.37 10.60 -14.17
N SER A 7 5.44 10.47 -15.10
CA SER A 7 4.53 11.55 -15.46
C SER A 7 3.63 11.92 -14.28
N THR A 8 3.04 13.12 -14.27
CA THR A 8 2.08 13.51 -13.23
C THR A 8 0.92 12.51 -13.02
N PRO A 9 0.24 11.98 -14.07
CA PRO A 9 -0.79 10.98 -13.85
C PRO A 9 -0.24 9.67 -13.28
N ASP A 10 0.95 9.25 -13.70
CA ASP A 10 1.60 8.04 -13.17
C ASP A 10 2.01 8.19 -11.71
N LYS A 11 2.48 9.37 -11.30
CA LYS A 11 2.77 9.65 -9.88
C LYS A 11 1.53 9.53 -9.01
N LYS A 12 0.41 10.11 -9.45
CA LYS A 12 -0.87 9.99 -8.73
C LYS A 12 -1.28 8.53 -8.63
N HIS A 13 -1.20 7.79 -9.74
CA HIS A 13 -1.52 6.37 -9.76
C HIS A 13 -0.63 5.55 -8.80
N LEU A 14 0.68 5.81 -8.78
CA LEU A 14 1.60 5.17 -7.84
C LEU A 14 1.21 5.44 -6.38
N ILE A 15 0.79 6.66 -6.04
CA ILE A 15 0.35 6.99 -4.68
C ILE A 15 -0.91 6.22 -4.31
N ASP A 16 -1.87 6.08 -5.22
CA ASP A 16 -3.09 5.30 -4.97
C ASP A 16 -2.76 3.81 -4.73
N LEU A 17 -1.81 3.26 -5.50
CA LEU A 17 -1.29 1.90 -5.31
C LEU A 17 -0.53 1.74 -3.97
N ALA A 18 0.30 2.72 -3.61
CA ALA A 18 1.05 2.72 -2.36
C ALA A 18 0.13 2.78 -1.14
N LYS A 19 -0.93 3.60 -1.21
CA LYS A 19 -1.97 3.67 -0.16
C LYS A 19 -2.66 2.33 0.02
N LEU A 20 -3.03 1.65 -1.07
CA LEU A 20 -3.61 0.32 -0.98
C LEU A 20 -2.65 -0.67 -0.30
N LEU A 21 -1.38 -0.67 -0.69
CA LEU A 21 -0.36 -1.55 -0.12
C LEU A 21 -0.22 -1.33 1.39
N ALA A 22 -0.04 -0.06 1.80
CA ALA A 22 0.14 0.34 3.18
C ALA A 22 -1.05 0.02 4.10
N LEU A 23 -2.27 -0.07 3.56
CA LEU A 23 -3.48 -0.39 4.33
C LEU A 23 -3.81 -1.89 4.33
N SER A 24 -3.29 -2.65 3.37
CA SER A 24 -3.76 -4.01 3.09
C SER A 24 -3.47 -5.04 4.18
N ASP A 25 -2.35 -4.89 4.88
CA ASP A 25 -1.94 -5.78 5.99
C ASP A 25 -2.28 -5.21 7.38
N LYS A 26 -2.97 -4.06 7.44
CA LYS A 26 -3.27 -3.43 8.73
C LYS A 26 -4.48 -4.05 9.43
N PRO A 27 -4.51 -4.02 10.77
CA PRO A 27 -5.61 -4.58 11.54
C PRO A 27 -6.98 -3.99 11.15
N LEU A 28 -7.99 -4.85 11.23
CA LEU A 28 -9.39 -4.46 11.10
C LEU A 28 -9.94 -4.08 12.47
N LEU A 29 -10.70 -2.99 12.51
CA LEU A 29 -11.36 -2.51 13.71
C LEU A 29 -12.87 -2.47 13.48
N TRP A 30 -13.65 -3.10 14.36
CA TRP A 30 -15.11 -2.99 14.42
C TRP A 30 -15.47 -2.05 15.56
N ASP A 31 -16.07 -0.91 15.24
CA ASP A 31 -16.40 0.12 16.23
C ASP A 31 -15.16 0.49 17.09
N GLY A 32 -14.01 0.59 16.41
CA GLY A 32 -12.71 0.88 17.05
C GLY A 32 -12.07 -0.27 17.82
N LYS A 33 -12.63 -1.49 17.76
CA LYS A 33 -12.17 -2.67 18.52
C LYS A 33 -11.63 -3.76 17.61
N THR A 34 -10.62 -4.49 18.08
CA THR A 34 -10.11 -5.69 17.39
C THR A 34 -11.08 -6.86 17.53
N SER A 35 -10.88 -7.94 16.75
CA SER A 35 -11.69 -9.16 16.85
C SER A 35 -11.66 -9.81 18.25
N ALA A 36 -10.59 -9.63 19.00
CA ALA A 36 -10.44 -10.14 20.37
C ALA A 36 -11.25 -9.33 21.41
N GLU A 37 -11.64 -8.10 21.08
CA GLU A 37 -12.31 -7.15 21.97
C GLU A 37 -13.82 -7.03 21.68
N LEU A 38 -14.34 -7.85 20.75
CA LEU A 38 -15.75 -7.82 20.37
C LEU A 38 -16.65 -8.25 21.54
N THR A 39 -17.67 -7.44 21.81
CA THR A 39 -18.73 -7.74 22.77
C THR A 39 -20.08 -7.82 22.04
N SER A 40 -21.15 -8.20 22.76
CA SER A 40 -22.51 -8.23 22.20
C SER A 40 -22.99 -6.88 21.66
N ASP A 41 -22.38 -5.79 22.15
CA ASP A 41 -22.82 -4.41 21.88
C ASP A 41 -22.00 -3.75 20.76
N THR A 42 -20.99 -4.45 20.21
CA THR A 42 -20.15 -3.92 19.14
C THR A 42 -20.92 -3.84 17.82
N ASP A 43 -20.91 -2.68 17.16
CA ASP A 43 -21.48 -2.53 15.82
C ASP A 43 -20.55 -3.17 14.77
N LEU A 44 -20.94 -4.35 14.29
CA LEU A 44 -20.19 -5.08 13.26
C LEU A 44 -20.24 -4.43 11.88
N LYS A 45 -21.07 -3.40 11.68
CA LYS A 45 -21.14 -2.63 10.41
C LYS A 45 -20.08 -1.53 10.35
N GLU A 46 -19.66 -1.01 11.49
CA GLU A 46 -18.64 0.03 11.62
C GLU A 46 -17.23 -0.55 11.51
N LEU A 47 -16.91 -1.12 10.34
CA LEU A 47 -15.59 -1.64 10.02
C LEU A 47 -14.67 -0.51 9.52
N THR A 48 -13.50 -0.37 10.14
CA THR A 48 -12.42 0.51 9.71
C THR A 48 -11.09 -0.26 9.66
N ILE A 49 -10.06 0.37 9.09
CA ILE A 49 -8.69 -0.15 9.05
C ILE A 49 -7.85 0.75 9.96
N GLU A 50 -7.04 0.15 10.82
CA GLU A 50 -6.11 0.89 11.65
C GLU A 50 -5.00 1.53 10.78
N GLU A 51 -5.03 2.85 10.62
CA GLU A 51 -3.94 3.57 9.97
C GLU A 51 -2.82 3.84 10.98
N GLY A 52 -1.63 3.28 10.74
CA GLY A 52 -0.45 3.56 11.55
C GLY A 52 0.22 4.89 11.21
N GLU A 53 1.01 5.42 12.14
CA GLU A 53 1.71 6.70 11.97
C GLU A 53 2.83 6.62 10.92
N HIS A 54 3.52 5.49 10.85
CA HIS A 54 4.64 5.27 9.93
C HIS A 54 4.18 5.24 8.47
N GLU A 55 3.01 4.67 8.21
CA GLU A 55 2.41 4.63 6.86
C GLU A 55 1.95 6.02 6.45
N ARG A 56 1.38 6.79 7.39
CA ARG A 56 0.99 8.18 7.13
C ARG A 56 2.19 9.03 6.72
N GLU A 57 3.30 8.90 7.43
CA GLU A 57 4.54 9.60 7.11
C GLU A 57 5.07 9.17 5.73
N LEU A 58 5.13 7.86 5.47
CA LEU A 58 5.61 7.32 4.20
C LEU A 58 4.79 7.80 3.00
N ILE A 59 3.46 7.80 3.11
CA ILE A 59 2.59 8.31 2.03
C ILE A 59 2.78 9.83 1.86
N ALA A 60 2.95 10.58 2.94
CA ALA A 60 3.22 12.01 2.86
C ALA A 60 4.56 12.31 2.15
N ASP A 61 5.61 11.54 2.44
CA ASP A 61 6.91 11.63 1.79
C ASP A 61 6.82 11.32 0.29
N LEU A 62 6.06 10.29 -0.08
CA LEU A 62 5.78 9.95 -1.48
C LEU A 62 5.04 11.09 -2.20
N GLU A 63 4.02 11.66 -1.59
CA GLU A 63 3.25 12.78 -2.14
C GLU A 63 4.11 14.03 -2.30
N GLN A 64 5.02 14.30 -1.36
CA GLN A 64 6.00 15.37 -1.46
C GLN A 64 7.01 15.11 -2.58
N ALA A 65 7.55 13.89 -2.67
CA ALA A 65 8.49 13.50 -3.72
C ALA A 65 7.86 13.54 -5.13
N ALA A 66 6.56 13.27 -5.21
CA ALA A 66 5.78 13.41 -6.43
C ALA A 66 5.53 14.88 -6.83
N GLY A 67 5.70 15.84 -5.91
CA GLY A 67 5.38 17.24 -6.12
C GLY A 67 3.88 17.54 -6.10
N ILE A 68 3.08 16.68 -5.44
CA ILE A 68 1.62 16.84 -5.35
C ILE A 68 1.26 17.65 -4.10
N SER A 69 2.17 18.46 -3.53
CA SER A 69 1.91 19.09 -2.22
C SER A 69 0.64 19.94 -2.23
N SER A 70 -0.27 19.63 -1.31
CA SER A 70 -1.39 20.49 -0.95
C SER A 70 -1.02 21.37 0.23
N SER A 71 -1.60 22.56 0.33
CA SER A 71 -1.42 23.50 1.47
C SER A 71 -2.09 23.05 2.79
N VAL A 72 -2.68 21.85 2.83
CA VAL A 72 -3.29 21.25 4.03
C VAL A 72 -2.32 20.26 4.71
N SER A 73 -2.48 20.08 6.03
CA SER A 73 -1.59 19.26 6.85
C SER A 73 -1.57 17.78 6.39
N PRO A 74 -0.44 17.07 6.55
CA PRO A 74 -0.30 15.67 6.14
C PRO A 74 -1.39 14.74 6.70
N ALA A 75 -1.74 14.92 7.98
CA ALA A 75 -2.80 14.13 8.63
C ALA A 75 -4.20 14.38 8.02
N LEU A 76 -4.55 15.63 7.75
CA LEU A 76 -5.85 15.97 7.14
C LEU A 76 -5.92 15.53 5.67
N ARG A 77 -4.78 15.57 4.97
CA ARG A 77 -4.67 15.14 3.59
C ARG A 77 -4.76 13.62 3.45
N MET A 78 -4.09 12.88 4.34
CA MET A 78 -4.25 11.42 4.43
C MET A 78 -5.72 11.08 4.63
N PHE A 79 -6.38 11.63 5.65
CA PHE A 79 -7.82 11.40 5.90
C PHE A 79 -8.72 11.66 4.67
N LEU A 80 -8.45 12.72 3.90
CA LEU A 80 -9.22 13.05 2.69
C LEU A 80 -8.85 12.19 1.47
N ALA A 81 -7.60 11.71 1.38
CA ALA A 81 -7.06 11.02 0.21
C ALA A 81 -6.94 9.50 0.37
N THR A 82 -6.92 8.97 1.60
CA THR A 82 -7.17 7.56 1.93
C THR A 82 -8.66 7.26 2.04
N GLY A 83 -9.50 8.29 2.18
CA GLY A 83 -10.95 8.14 2.14
C GLY A 83 -11.41 7.28 0.97
N ASP A 84 -10.94 7.52 -0.26
CA ASP A 84 -11.41 6.73 -1.41
C ASP A 84 -10.88 5.27 -1.40
N ILE A 85 -9.56 5.08 -1.25
CA ILE A 85 -8.94 3.74 -1.32
C ILE A 85 -9.24 2.89 -0.08
N GLY A 86 -9.14 3.49 1.10
CA GLY A 86 -9.42 2.85 2.38
C GLY A 86 -10.91 2.52 2.51
N THR A 87 -11.82 3.44 2.16
CA THR A 87 -13.26 3.12 2.14
C THR A 87 -13.55 2.03 1.11
N ARG A 88 -12.95 2.09 -0.08
CA ARG A 88 -13.15 1.02 -1.08
C ARG A 88 -12.65 -0.33 -0.60
N LEU A 89 -11.49 -0.38 0.04
CA LEU A 89 -10.95 -1.60 0.63
C LEU A 89 -11.86 -2.15 1.73
N VAL A 90 -12.38 -1.27 2.60
CA VAL A 90 -13.37 -1.65 3.63
C VAL A 90 -14.64 -2.21 2.98
N GLU A 91 -15.19 -1.56 1.96
CA GLU A 91 -16.38 -2.03 1.24
C GLU A 91 -16.19 -3.43 0.66
N VAL A 92 -15.07 -3.67 -0.03
CA VAL A 92 -14.75 -4.99 -0.57
C VAL A 92 -14.55 -6.00 0.55
N THR A 93 -13.86 -5.61 1.63
CA THR A 93 -13.62 -6.47 2.80
C THR A 93 -14.92 -6.92 3.46
N LYS A 94 -15.94 -6.04 3.53
CA LYS A 94 -17.28 -6.35 4.07
C LYS A 94 -18.03 -7.44 3.29
N THR A 95 -17.60 -7.79 2.08
CA THR A 95 -18.22 -8.88 1.30
C THR A 95 -17.82 -10.27 1.79
N PHE A 96 -16.78 -10.37 2.62
CA PHE A 96 -16.32 -11.64 3.19
C PHE A 96 -17.04 -11.95 4.51
N PRO A 97 -17.28 -13.24 4.84
CA PRO A 97 -17.83 -13.61 6.14
C PRO A 97 -16.93 -13.14 7.29
N ILE A 98 -17.52 -12.64 8.37
CA ILE A 98 -16.79 -12.13 9.55
C ILE A 98 -15.79 -13.16 10.10
N THR A 99 -16.13 -14.46 10.07
CA THR A 99 -15.24 -15.54 10.53
C THR A 99 -14.01 -15.78 9.65
N GLN A 100 -13.96 -15.16 8.47
CA GLN A 100 -12.90 -15.33 7.47
C GLN A 100 -12.22 -14.01 7.11
N VAL A 101 -12.80 -12.86 7.46
CA VAL A 101 -12.40 -11.54 6.97
C VAL A 101 -10.99 -11.12 7.41
N GLU A 102 -10.53 -11.60 8.57
CA GLU A 102 -9.16 -11.37 9.06
C GLU A 102 -8.14 -12.36 8.52
N ARG A 103 -8.58 -13.44 7.85
CA ARG A 103 -7.63 -14.41 7.29
C ARG A 103 -6.79 -13.74 6.20
N PRO A 104 -5.47 -13.97 6.18
CA PRO A 104 -4.58 -13.37 5.19
C PRO A 104 -5.04 -13.60 3.74
N GLU A 105 -5.61 -14.76 3.44
CA GLU A 105 -6.12 -15.08 2.11
C GLU A 105 -7.32 -14.19 1.71
N SER A 106 -8.26 -13.98 2.62
CA SER A 106 -9.43 -13.11 2.39
C SER A 106 -8.99 -11.66 2.23
N ARG A 107 -8.08 -11.20 3.09
CA ARG A 107 -7.52 -9.85 3.05
C ARG A 107 -6.77 -9.61 1.73
N ALA A 108 -5.93 -10.54 1.32
CA ALA A 108 -5.24 -10.50 0.04
C ALA A 108 -6.23 -10.48 -1.15
N GLN A 109 -7.31 -11.25 -1.09
CA GLN A 109 -8.32 -11.26 -2.15
C GLN A 109 -9.10 -9.94 -2.21
N ALA A 110 -9.47 -9.36 -1.06
CA ALA A 110 -10.10 -8.06 -0.99
C ALA A 110 -9.20 -6.97 -1.59
N ALA A 111 -7.94 -6.91 -1.14
CA ALA A 111 -6.98 -5.94 -1.64
C ALA A 111 -6.67 -6.14 -3.14
N LYS A 112 -6.57 -7.38 -3.63
CA LYS A 112 -6.42 -7.67 -5.07
C LYS A 112 -7.60 -7.17 -5.90
N THR A 113 -8.80 -7.20 -5.36
CA THR A 113 -9.98 -6.68 -6.06
C THR A 113 -9.87 -5.18 -6.26
N VAL A 114 -9.52 -4.43 -5.20
CA VAL A 114 -9.26 -2.99 -5.29
C VAL A 114 -8.08 -2.70 -6.22
N LEU A 115 -7.00 -3.48 -6.14
CA LEU A 115 -5.84 -3.35 -7.03
C LEU A 115 -6.24 -3.49 -8.51
N LYS A 116 -7.05 -4.50 -8.84
CA LYS A 116 -7.55 -4.70 -10.21
C LYS A 116 -8.41 -3.54 -10.69
N GLU A 117 -9.20 -2.94 -9.81
CA GLU A 117 -9.97 -1.74 -10.14
C GLU A 117 -9.04 -0.55 -10.44
N LEU A 118 -8.00 -0.35 -9.65
CA LEU A 118 -7.01 0.72 -9.85
C LEU A 118 -6.20 0.54 -11.14
N LEU A 119 -5.85 -0.70 -11.46
CA LEU A 119 -5.09 -1.05 -12.67
C LEU A 119 -5.98 -1.13 -13.93
N LYS A 120 -7.31 -1.14 -13.78
CA LYS A 120 -8.23 -1.27 -14.90
C LYS A 120 -8.01 -0.15 -15.91
N ASP A 121 -7.92 -0.52 -17.19
CA ASP A 121 -7.71 0.39 -18.31
C ASP A 121 -6.40 1.22 -18.26
N LYS A 122 -5.52 0.92 -17.29
CA LYS A 122 -4.19 1.54 -17.21
C LYS A 122 -3.24 0.82 -18.15
N LYS A 123 -2.64 1.57 -19.06
CA LYS A 123 -1.55 1.12 -19.91
C LYS A 123 -0.38 2.04 -19.69
N ALA A 124 0.78 1.46 -19.42
CA ALA A 124 2.01 2.22 -19.38
C ALA A 124 2.41 2.63 -20.79
N GLU A 125 2.71 3.91 -20.99
CA GLU A 125 3.22 4.42 -22.26
C GLU A 125 4.60 3.85 -22.60
N GLN A 126 5.40 3.54 -21.57
CA GLN A 126 6.75 3.01 -21.71
C GLN A 126 6.97 1.79 -20.79
N PRO A 127 7.76 0.79 -21.22
CA PRO A 127 8.10 -0.36 -20.37
C PRO A 127 8.85 0.00 -19.07
N SER A 128 9.44 1.19 -19.00
CA SER A 128 10.12 1.72 -17.81
C SER A 128 9.13 2.10 -16.69
N VAL A 129 7.92 2.56 -17.03
CA VAL A 129 6.95 3.08 -16.06
C VAL A 129 6.53 2.02 -15.03
N PRO A 130 6.09 0.81 -15.42
CA PRO A 130 5.72 -0.22 -14.45
C PRO A 130 6.91 -0.71 -13.62
N LYS A 131 8.13 -0.66 -14.17
CA LYS A 131 9.35 -1.03 -13.43
C LYS A 131 9.67 -0.02 -12.34
N VAL A 132 9.55 1.27 -12.65
CA VAL A 132 9.70 2.35 -11.66
C VAL A 132 8.63 2.24 -10.58
N MET A 133 7.36 2.05 -10.98
CA MET A 133 6.27 1.86 -10.02
C MET A 133 6.49 0.64 -9.13
N LEU A 134 6.83 -0.51 -9.71
CA LEU A 134 7.11 -1.73 -8.95
C LEU A 134 8.24 -1.51 -7.95
N PHE A 135 9.33 -0.87 -8.36
CA PHE A 135 10.44 -0.57 -7.47
C PHE A 135 10.02 0.32 -6.29
N GLU A 136 9.24 1.36 -6.54
CA GLU A 136 8.72 2.22 -5.46
C GLU A 136 7.76 1.46 -4.53
N LEU A 137 6.88 0.61 -5.08
CA LEU A 137 5.98 -0.22 -4.27
C LEU A 137 6.74 -1.25 -3.41
N LEU A 138 7.83 -1.81 -3.92
CA LEU A 138 8.72 -2.69 -3.14
C LEU A 138 9.33 -1.94 -1.95
N LEU A 139 9.77 -0.69 -2.15
CA LEU A 139 10.28 0.15 -1.06
C LEU A 139 9.20 0.48 -0.02
N VAL A 140 7.94 0.67 -0.46
CA VAL A 140 6.81 0.84 0.45
C VAL A 140 6.62 -0.41 1.31
N ALA A 141 6.54 -1.60 0.69
CA ALA A 141 6.33 -2.85 1.42
C ALA A 141 7.51 -3.22 2.34
N LEU A 142 8.73 -2.82 2.00
CA LEU A 142 9.91 -3.10 2.82
C LEU A 142 10.07 -2.15 4.01
N ARG A 143 9.19 -1.15 4.16
CA ARG A 143 9.31 -0.12 5.20
C ARG A 143 9.33 -0.72 6.61
N ASP A 144 8.48 -1.70 6.86
CA ASP A 144 8.38 -2.39 8.15
C ASP A 144 9.49 -3.47 8.33
N GLY A 145 10.41 -3.57 7.37
CA GLY A 145 11.56 -4.47 7.39
C GLY A 145 11.32 -5.81 6.67
N ASN A 146 10.07 -6.18 6.43
CA ASN A 146 9.68 -7.37 5.69
C ASN A 146 8.41 -7.13 4.87
N ILE A 147 8.30 -7.82 3.74
CA ILE A 147 7.08 -7.80 2.92
C ILE A 147 6.12 -8.87 3.47
N SER A 148 4.91 -8.47 3.84
CA SER A 148 3.86 -9.39 4.31
C SER A 148 3.34 -10.29 3.17
N SER A 149 2.66 -11.37 3.53
CA SER A 149 2.03 -12.26 2.53
C SER A 149 0.96 -11.56 1.68
N ILE A 150 0.26 -10.57 2.25
CA ILE A 150 -0.76 -9.78 1.57
C ILE A 150 -0.10 -8.83 0.57
N GLU A 151 0.90 -8.07 1.00
CA GLU A 151 1.63 -7.14 0.14
C GLU A 151 2.34 -7.88 -1.00
N TRP A 152 2.97 -9.02 -0.70
CA TRP A 152 3.58 -9.88 -1.72
C TRP A 152 2.56 -10.29 -2.78
N ALA A 153 1.36 -10.68 -2.36
CA ALA A 153 0.30 -11.07 -3.27
C ALA A 153 -0.16 -9.91 -4.18
N LEU A 154 -0.13 -8.67 -3.68
CA LEU A 154 -0.42 -7.46 -4.45
C LEU A 154 0.70 -7.11 -5.43
N LEU A 155 1.95 -7.20 -4.99
CA LEU A 155 3.14 -6.97 -5.83
C LEU A 155 3.19 -7.96 -7.01
N LYS A 156 2.90 -9.25 -6.78
CA LYS A 156 2.82 -10.25 -7.85
C LYS A 156 1.62 -10.01 -8.79
N GLU A 157 0.48 -9.55 -8.27
CA GLU A 157 -0.66 -9.18 -9.12
C GLU A 157 -0.33 -7.97 -10.00
N PHE A 158 0.36 -6.96 -9.47
CA PHE A 158 0.87 -5.83 -10.24
C PHE A 158 1.84 -6.29 -11.34
N GLN A 159 2.79 -7.16 -10.99
CA GLN A 159 3.73 -7.76 -11.94
C GLN A 159 2.99 -8.47 -13.09
N GLN A 160 2.00 -9.30 -12.77
CA GLN A 160 1.20 -10.05 -13.75
C GLN A 160 0.41 -9.12 -14.68
N HIS A 161 -0.23 -8.08 -14.12
CA HIS A 161 -0.98 -7.10 -14.90
C HIS A 161 -0.09 -6.42 -15.96
N HIS A 162 1.11 -6.01 -15.57
CA HIS A 162 2.08 -5.35 -16.47
C HIS A 162 2.96 -6.32 -17.26
N LYS A 163 2.78 -7.64 -17.10
CA LYS A 163 3.55 -8.69 -17.77
C LYS A 163 5.07 -8.52 -17.58
N LEU A 164 5.47 -8.13 -16.37
CA LEU A 164 6.89 -8.04 -16.02
C LEU A 164 7.44 -9.46 -15.82
N GLU A 165 8.58 -9.74 -16.46
CA GLU A 165 9.24 -11.05 -16.34
C GLU A 165 9.74 -11.28 -14.91
N ASP A 166 9.77 -12.55 -14.46
CA ASP A 166 10.14 -12.88 -13.08
C ASP A 166 11.54 -12.38 -12.72
N PHE A 167 12.50 -12.48 -13.65
CA PHE A 167 13.86 -11.96 -13.41
C PHE A 167 13.89 -10.44 -13.18
N ILE A 168 12.96 -9.67 -13.78
CA ILE A 168 12.86 -8.22 -13.55
C ILE A 168 12.31 -7.97 -12.14
N PHE A 169 11.33 -8.76 -11.71
CA PHE A 169 10.77 -8.66 -10.37
C PHE A 169 11.84 -8.96 -9.32
N ASP A 170 12.54 -10.08 -9.48
CA ASP A 170 13.58 -10.55 -8.55
C ASP A 170 14.76 -9.56 -8.46
N ASP A 171 15.25 -9.06 -9.60
CA ASP A 171 16.31 -8.04 -9.65
C ASP A 171 15.89 -6.73 -8.96
N LEU A 172 14.63 -6.30 -9.14
CA LEU A 172 14.13 -5.08 -8.51
C LEU A 172 13.92 -5.27 -7.00
N LEU A 173 13.46 -6.43 -6.58
CA LEU A 173 13.33 -6.81 -5.18
C LEU A 173 14.69 -6.80 -4.49
N GLU A 174 15.69 -7.49 -5.05
CA GLU A 174 17.04 -7.52 -4.49
C GLU A 174 17.61 -6.10 -4.33
N ARG A 175 17.44 -5.24 -5.35
CA ARG A 175 17.86 -3.84 -5.28
C ARG A 175 17.12 -3.06 -4.20
N ALA A 176 15.83 -3.30 -4.02
CA ALA A 176 15.02 -2.63 -3.00
C ALA A 176 15.43 -3.08 -1.59
N GLU A 177 15.70 -4.37 -1.39
CA GLU A 177 16.19 -4.93 -0.12
C GLU A 177 17.57 -4.37 0.26
N VAL A 178 18.49 -4.32 -0.70
CA VAL A 178 19.82 -3.72 -0.49
C VAL A 178 19.68 -2.25 -0.10
N LEU A 179 18.86 -1.49 -0.82
CA LEU A 179 18.63 -0.08 -0.51
C LEU A 179 18.04 0.10 0.89
N ASN A 180 17.01 -0.66 1.24
CA ASN A 180 16.37 -0.60 2.55
C ASN A 180 17.36 -0.90 3.69
N LYS A 181 18.22 -1.91 3.49
CA LYS A 181 19.28 -2.26 4.44
C LYS A 181 20.29 -1.14 4.63
N GLU A 182 20.74 -0.49 3.57
CA GLU A 182 21.69 0.63 3.67
C GLU A 182 21.07 1.88 4.30
N VAL A 183 19.78 2.14 4.03
CA VAL A 183 19.04 3.21 4.71
C VAL A 183 18.94 2.93 6.21
N ASN A 184 18.56 1.70 6.61
CA ASN A 184 18.43 1.33 8.01
C ASN A 184 19.77 1.40 8.76
N LYS A 185 20.87 0.94 8.15
CA LYS A 185 22.22 1.10 8.73
C LYS A 185 22.57 2.57 8.94
N THR A 186 22.26 3.41 7.95
CA THR A 186 22.50 4.85 8.03
C THR A 186 21.71 5.49 9.17
N LEU A 187 20.43 5.13 9.32
CA LEU A 187 19.60 5.58 10.42
C LEU A 187 20.17 5.14 11.78
N SER A 188 20.63 3.89 11.90
CA SER A 188 21.30 3.42 13.12
C SER A 188 22.51 4.28 13.47
N ILE A 189 23.38 4.59 12.49
CA ILE A 189 24.57 5.44 12.71
C ILE A 189 24.18 6.88 13.11
N VAL A 190 23.09 7.42 12.58
CA VAL A 190 22.65 8.80 12.85
C VAL A 190 21.96 8.94 14.21
N LEU A 191 21.29 7.87 14.68
CA LEU A 191 20.56 7.86 15.95
C LEU A 191 21.42 7.41 17.14
N GLU A 192 22.58 6.82 16.89
CA GLU A 192 23.65 6.58 17.89
C GLU A 192 24.40 7.87 18.25
#